data_AF-A0A2P4S824-F1
#
_entry.id   AF-A0A2P4S824-F1
#
_cell.length_a   1.000
_cell.length_b   1.000
_cell.length_c   1.000
_cell.angle_alpha   90.00
_cell.angle_beta   90.00
_cell.angle_gamma   90.00
#
_symmetry.space_group_name_H-M   'P 1'
#
loop_
_entity.id
_entity.type
_entity.pdbx_description
1 polymer ?
#
loop_
_entity_poly.entity_id
_entity_poly.type
_entity_poly.pdbx_seq_one_letter_code
_entity_poly.pdbx_strand_id
1 'polypeptide(L)' 'MNSYEMRRALEAAGFKLNCQLHQIIVARFADEDLIIDFDNFVRCLIRLETLFKMFRKLDTEKTGTIELNLIN' A
#
# COMPACT_ATOMS: atom_id res chain seq x y z
N MET A 1 11.77 7.74 8.50
CA MET A 1 10.48 8.41 8.26
C MET A 1 9.48 7.92 9.29
N ASN A 2 8.95 8.79 10.14
CA ASN A 2 7.94 8.37 11.12
C ASN A 2 6.57 8.14 10.45
N SER A 3 5.60 7.61 11.20
CA SER A 3 4.26 7.28 10.69
C SER A 3 3.50 8.46 10.07
N TYR A 4 3.66 9.67 10.62
CA TYR A 4 3.02 10.88 10.09
C TYR A 4 3.66 11.33 8.77
N GLU A 5 4.99 11.31 8.69
CA GLU A 5 5.72 11.59 7.46
C GLU A 5 5.38 10.57 6.36
N MET A 6 5.26 9.29 6.71
CA MET A 6 4.87 8.22 5.79
C MET A 6 3.50 8.48 5.18
N ARG A 7 2.53 8.91 5.98
CA ARG A 7 1.21 9.28 5.48
C ARG A 7 1.29 10.40 4.45
N ARG A 8 2.01 11.48 4.75
CA ARG A 8 2.19 12.61 3.83
C ARG A 8 2.94 12.19 2.55
N ALA A 9 3.95 11.33 2.68
CA ALA A 9 4.73 10.84 1.54
C ALA A 9 3.87 10.00 0.59
N LEU A 10 3.00 9.13 1.12
CA LEU A 10 2.04 8.35 0.33
C LEU A 10 1.03 9.24 -0.39
N GLU A 11 0.50 10.25 0.29
CA GLU A 11 -0.42 11.23 -0.31
C GLU A 11 0.26 12.02 -1.43
N ALA A 12 1.52 12.46 -1.22
CA ALA A 12 2.31 13.15 -2.24
C ALA A 12 2.66 12.26 -3.45
N ALA A 13 2.82 10.94 -3.22
CA ALA A 13 3.00 9.95 -4.27
C ALA A 13 1.68 9.58 -5.00
N GLY A 14 0.55 10.18 -4.62
CA GLY A 14 -0.75 9.99 -5.27
C GLY A 14 -1.62 8.89 -4.65
N PHE A 15 -1.22 8.29 -3.53
CA PHE A 15 -2.02 7.29 -2.83
C PHE A 15 -2.92 7.93 -1.77
N LYS A 16 -4.23 7.89 -2.01
CA LYS A 16 -5.24 8.23 -1.00
C LYS A 16 -5.74 6.96 -0.33
N LEU A 17 -5.28 6.70 0.90
CA LEU A 17 -5.60 5.50 1.66
C LEU A 17 -6.41 5.87 2.91
N ASN A 18 -7.21 4.92 3.41
CA ASN A 18 -7.92 5.11 4.67
C ASN A 18 -6.96 4.89 5.87
N CYS A 19 -7.40 5.28 7.07
CA CYS A 19 -6.57 5.16 8.28
C CYS A 19 -6.13 3.73 8.58
N GLN A 20 -6.97 2.73 8.29
CA GLN A 20 -6.66 1.32 8.53
C GLN A 20 -5.50 0.84 7.63
N LEU A 21 -5.48 1.22 6.35
CA LEU A 21 -4.38 0.89 5.45
C LEU A 21 -3.07 1.57 5.87
N HIS A 22 -3.12 2.82 6.35
CA HIS A 22 -1.94 3.47 6.91
C HIS A 22 -1.38 2.72 8.13
N GLN A 23 -2.25 2.23 9.02
CA GLN A 23 -1.82 1.43 10.18
C GLN A 23 -1.15 0.12 9.73
N ILE A 24 -1.70 -0.58 8.74
CA ILE A 24 -1.11 -1.80 8.18
C ILE A 24 0.26 -1.52 7.56
N ILE A 25 0.41 -0.40 6.83
CA ILE A 25 1.68 -0.01 6.24
C ILE A 25 2.74 0.22 7.32
N VAL A 26 2.42 1.00 8.34
CA VAL A 26 3.36 1.27 9.44
C VAL A 26 3.72 -0.03 10.15
N ALA A 27 2.73 -0.86 10.51
CA ALA A 27 2.97 -2.13 11.19
C ALA A 27 3.81 -3.13 10.37
N ARG A 28 3.80 -3.02 9.04
CA ARG A 28 4.55 -3.94 8.15
C ARG A 28 5.95 -3.44 7.80
N PHE A 29 6.12 -2.13 7.62
CA PHE A 29 7.32 -1.54 7.01
C PHE A 29 8.16 -0.72 7.99
N ALA A 30 7.64 -0.38 9.17
CA ALA A 30 8.42 0.29 10.20
C ALA A 30 9.21 -0.72 11.05
N ASP A 31 10.30 -0.25 11.62
CA ASP A 31 11.06 -0.96 12.65
C ASP A 31 10.41 -0.82 14.05
N GLU A 32 11.11 -1.32 15.08
CA GLU A 32 10.67 -1.26 16.48
C GLU A 32 10.51 0.17 17.01
N ASP A 33 11.22 1.14 16.43
CA ASP A 33 11.14 2.57 16.76
C ASP A 33 10.07 3.31 15.95
N LEU A 34 9.25 2.58 15.18
CA LEU A 34 8.22 3.13 14.28
C LEU A 34 8.81 4.02 13.18
N ILE A 35 10.05 3.74 12.77
CA ILE A 35 10.75 4.41 11.70
C ILE A 35 10.75 3.53 10.45
N ILE A 36 10.40 4.15 9.32
CA ILE A 36 10.48 3.55 8.00
C ILE A 36 11.71 4.13 7.30
N ASP A 37 12.65 3.27 6.95
CA ASP A 37 13.82 3.65 6.16
C ASP A 37 13.48 3.78 4.66
N PHE A 38 14.47 4.17 3.85
CA PHE A 38 14.24 4.41 2.43
C PHE A 38 13.94 3.14 1.63
N ASP A 39 14.57 2.00 1.96
CA ASP A 39 14.31 0.73 1.27
C ASP A 39 12.86 0.28 1.50
N ASN A 40 12.41 0.30 2.76
CA ASN A 40 11.05 -0.08 3.12
C ASN A 40 10.02 0.90 2.56
N PHE A 41 10.34 2.19 2.48
CA PHE A 41 9.50 3.18 1.82
C PHE A 41 9.30 2.87 0.32
N VAL A 42 10.38 2.67 -0.43
CA VAL A 42 10.32 2.36 -1.87
C VAL A 42 9.62 1.03 -2.11
N ARG A 43 9.92 0.01 -1.30
CA ARG A 43 9.25 -1.30 -1.34
C ARG A 43 7.75 -1.18 -1.12
N CYS A 44 7.32 -0.33 -0.17
CA CYS A 44 5.91 -0.07 0.08
C CYS A 44 5.23 0.54 -1.15
N LEU A 45 5.84 1.55 -1.78
CA LEU A 45 5.30 2.20 -2.99
C LEU A 45 5.15 1.22 -4.15
N ILE A 46 6.18 0.44 -4.46
CA ILE A 46 6.16 -0.54 -5.56
C ILE A 46 5.07 -1.58 -5.31
N ARG A 47 4.94 -2.06 -4.06
CA ARG A 47 3.93 -3.06 -3.70
C ARG A 47 2.51 -2.49 -3.84
N LEU A 48 2.26 -1.28 -3.35
CA LEU A 48 0.98 -0.60 -3.53
C LEU A 48 0.66 -0.43 -5.02
N GLU A 49 1.57 0.16 -5.80
CA GLU A 49 1.37 0.37 -7.23
C GLU A 49 1.03 -0.94 -7.96
N THR A 50 1.73 -2.02 -7.64
CA THR A 50 1.50 -3.35 -8.22
C THR A 50 0.11 -3.87 -7.88
N LEU A 51 -0.30 -3.80 -6.61
CA LEU A 51 -1.62 -4.27 -6.17
C LEU A 51 -2.75 -3.47 -6.83
N PHE A 52 -2.62 -2.15 -6.92
CA PHE A 52 -3.60 -1.31 -7.60
C PHE A 52 -3.67 -1.60 -9.11
N LYS A 53 -2.53 -1.83 -9.78
CA LYS A 53 -2.51 -2.24 -11.19
C LYS A 53 -3.13 -3.61 -11.41
N MET A 54 -2.82 -4.60 -10.55
CA MET A 54 -3.40 -5.93 -10.64
C MET A 54 -4.90 -5.89 -10.42
N PHE A 55 -5.37 -5.20 -9.39
CA PHE A 55 -6.79 -5.04 -9.11
C PHE A 55 -7.54 -4.46 -10.32
N ARG A 56 -7.06 -3.32 -10.87
CA ARG A 56 -7.68 -2.71 -12.07
C ARG A 56 -7.63 -3.58 -13.31
N LYS A 57 -6.64 -4.46 -13.43
CA LYS A 57 -6.52 -5.40 -14.56
C LYS A 57 -7.52 -6.54 -14.43
N LEU A 58 -7.83 -6.96 -13.21
CA LEU A 58 -8.77 -8.05 -12.92
C LEU A 58 -10.23 -7.54 -12.87
N ASP A 59 -10.47 -6.33 -12.37
CA ASP A 59 -11.77 -5.67 -12.35
C ASP A 59 -12.08 -5.00 -13.70
N THR A 60 -12.26 -5.80 -14.75
CA THR A 60 -12.49 -5.30 -16.12
C THR A 60 -13.80 -4.53 -16.26
N GLU A 61 -14.81 -4.90 -15.48
CA GLU A 61 -16.15 -4.30 -15.50
C GLU A 61 -16.30 -3.12 -14.52
N LYS A 62 -15.25 -2.81 -13.74
CA LYS A 62 -15.23 -1.72 -12.75
C LYS A 62 -16.33 -1.88 -11.68
N THR A 63 -16.56 -3.10 -11.23
CA THR A 63 -17.54 -3.42 -10.19
C THR A 63 -17.06 -2.99 -8.80
N GLY A 64 -15.75 -2.78 -8.63
CA GLY A 64 -15.14 -2.52 -7.34
C GLY A 64 -14.83 -3.78 -6.53
N THR A 65 -15.03 -4.97 -7.12
CA THR A 65 -14.68 -6.26 -6.52
C THR A 65 -13.97 -7.15 -7.53
N ILE A 66 -13.14 -8.08 -7.04
CA ILE A 66 -12.48 -9.09 -7.87
C ILE A 66 -12.66 -10.47 -7.24
N GLU A 67 -12.72 -11.51 -8.06
CA GLU A 67 -12.73 -12.90 -7.61
C GLU A 67 -11.35 -13.52 -7.87
N LEU A 68 -10.81 -14.20 -6.85
CA LEU A 68 -9.55 -14.91 -6.93
C LEU A 68 -9.79 -16.34 -6.45
N ASN A 69 -9.41 -17.32 -7.27
CA ASN A 69 -9.45 -18.72 -6.92
C ASN A 69 -8.02 -19.20 -6.64
N LEU A 70 -7.85 -20.05 -5.62
CA LEU A 70 -6.60 -20.77 -5.44
C LEU A 70 -6.46 -21.78 -6.58
N ILE A 71 -5.26 -21.88 -7.15
CA ILE A 71 -4.96 -22.95 -8.09
C ILE A 71 -5.01 -24.25 -7.30
N ASN A 72 -5.91 -25.16 -7.66
CA ASN A 72 -5.92 -26.55 -7.17
C ASN A 72 -4.77 -27.34 -7.79
#